data_AF-A0AA37NZQ1-F1
#
_entry.id   AF-A0AA37NZQ1-F1
#
_cell.length_a   1.000
_cell.length_b   1.000
_cell.length_c   1.000
_cell.angle_alpha   90.00
_cell.angle_beta   90.00
_cell.angle_gamma   90.00
#
_symmetry.space_group_name_H-M   'P 1'
#
loop_
_entity.id
_entity.type
_entity.pdbx_description
1 polymer ?
#
loop_
_entity_poly.entity_id
_entity_poly.type
_entity_poly.pdbx_seq_one_letter_code
_entity_poly.pdbx_strand_id
1 'polypeptide(L)'
;MVFDQWVSQNHIPKRKLTPVDKLSFIGKRGMGAFEFIPATPGLESSSTLQIESLYQLARRIFEEREEISVQDDEALQLQSIYEVGTSAGGQHPKAIIAINKTTHDIRSGQVPLPEGYTYYILKFAEGDDFPFTQTEMAYYEIAKEAGITMMPSRLILIEGKHHFLTERYDRINGEKIHTQTLAAMNPDATSYEELFEVCRKLSIPASEQSELYRRMVFNVMGGNVDDHIKNFSFLMERNGTWHITPAYDMMFTTNLDGAAYENVHSMSIAGKNSDITEDDLLQFARQNGIKNAKKIIEKVSLRR
;
A
#
# COMPACT_ATOMS: atom_id res chain seq x y z
N MET A 1 15.47 10.26 -2.09
CA MET A 1 14.25 9.84 -2.83
C MET A 1 14.23 10.53 -4.18
N VAL A 2 13.43 10.06 -5.15
CA VAL A 2 13.37 10.58 -6.53
C VAL A 2 13.18 12.12 -6.59
N PHE A 3 12.37 12.67 -5.69
CA PHE A 3 12.20 14.13 -5.57
C PHE A 3 13.50 14.86 -5.24
N ASP A 4 14.31 14.34 -4.29
CA ASP A 4 15.58 14.96 -3.91
C ASP A 4 16.60 14.94 -5.06
N GLN A 5 16.58 13.86 -5.87
CA GLN A 5 17.41 13.75 -7.07
C GLN A 5 16.97 14.74 -8.13
N TRP A 6 15.66 14.85 -8.39
CA TRP A 6 15.11 15.85 -9.31
C TRP A 6 15.45 17.27 -8.87
N VAL A 7 15.34 17.58 -7.57
CA VAL A 7 15.75 18.87 -6.98
C VAL A 7 17.23 19.14 -7.26
N SER A 8 18.09 18.13 -7.08
CA SER A 8 19.54 18.23 -7.31
C SER A 8 19.86 18.53 -8.78
N GLN A 9 19.26 17.80 -9.72
CA GLN A 9 19.47 17.98 -11.16
C GLN A 9 18.97 19.33 -11.67
N ASN A 10 17.87 19.83 -11.12
CA ASN A 10 17.34 21.14 -11.46
C ASN A 10 18.03 22.27 -10.67
N HIS A 11 19.09 21.96 -9.91
CA HIS A 11 19.88 22.91 -9.14
C HIS A 11 19.03 23.78 -8.19
N ILE A 12 17.93 23.22 -7.67
CA ILE A 12 16.99 23.93 -6.80
C ILE A 12 17.57 23.94 -5.37
N PRO A 13 17.86 25.12 -4.79
CA PRO A 13 18.39 25.18 -3.42
C PRO A 13 17.37 24.64 -2.41
N LYS A 14 17.77 23.70 -1.54
CA LYS A 14 16.88 23.09 -0.53
C LYS A 14 16.08 24.10 0.30
N ARG A 15 16.68 25.25 0.62
CA ARG A 15 16.02 26.36 1.36
C ARG A 15 14.85 27.02 0.63
N LYS A 16 14.73 26.81 -0.67
CA LYS A 16 13.63 27.34 -1.50
C LYS A 16 12.51 26.32 -1.70
N LEU A 17 12.69 25.08 -1.26
CA LEU A 17 11.68 24.04 -1.43
C LEU A 17 10.48 24.30 -0.52
N THR A 18 9.31 24.22 -1.13
CA THR A 18 8.02 24.31 -0.46
C THR A 18 7.22 23.03 -0.71
N PRO A 19 6.16 22.78 0.08
CA PRO A 19 5.21 21.71 -0.23
C PRO A 19 4.62 21.83 -1.64
N VAL A 20 4.47 23.05 -2.18
CA VAL A 20 3.93 23.28 -3.53
C VAL A 20 4.86 22.73 -4.60
N ASP A 21 6.19 22.85 -4.44
CA ASP A 21 7.15 22.27 -5.38
C ASP A 21 7.03 20.74 -5.42
N LYS A 22 6.84 20.12 -4.25
CA LYS A 22 6.61 18.67 -4.15
C LYS A 22 5.30 18.26 -4.81
N LEU A 23 4.23 19.05 -4.62
CA LEU A 23 2.94 18.82 -5.30
C LEU A 23 3.06 18.99 -6.82
N SER A 24 3.77 20.00 -7.30
CA SER A 24 4.05 20.20 -8.73
C SER A 24 4.87 19.04 -9.33
N PHE A 25 5.83 18.49 -8.58
CA PHE A 25 6.59 17.32 -8.98
C PHE A 25 5.74 16.04 -9.04
N ILE A 26 4.83 15.85 -8.08
CA ILE A 26 3.83 14.77 -8.12
C ILE A 26 2.91 14.95 -9.33
N GLY A 27 2.43 16.18 -9.56
CA GLY A 27 1.61 16.56 -10.71
C GLY A 27 0.37 15.68 -10.82
N LYS A 28 0.27 14.92 -11.91
CA LYS A 28 -0.81 13.96 -12.19
C LYS A 28 -0.50 12.52 -11.77
N ARG A 29 0.62 12.26 -11.11
CA ARG A 29 1.09 10.88 -10.85
C ARG A 29 0.73 10.35 -9.46
N GLY A 30 0.10 11.19 -8.63
CA GLY A 30 -0.28 10.84 -7.27
C GLY A 30 -1.24 9.65 -7.17
N MET A 31 -1.17 8.98 -6.02
CA MET A 31 -2.20 8.03 -5.57
C MET A 31 -3.53 8.76 -5.37
N GLY A 32 -4.63 8.06 -5.63
CA GLY A 32 -5.96 8.63 -5.62
C GLY A 32 -6.24 9.53 -6.82
N ALA A 33 -7.14 10.49 -6.65
CA ALA A 33 -7.72 11.30 -7.73
C ALA A 33 -7.27 12.76 -7.80
N PHE A 34 -6.44 13.24 -6.86
CA PHE A 34 -5.94 14.62 -6.93
C PHE A 34 -4.80 14.75 -7.95
N GLU A 35 -4.85 15.86 -8.69
CA GLU A 35 -3.85 16.28 -9.64
C GLU A 35 -3.48 17.73 -9.36
N PHE A 36 -2.19 18.06 -9.47
CA PHE A 36 -1.65 19.36 -9.15
C PHE A 36 -1.14 20.05 -10.42
N ILE A 37 -1.59 21.28 -10.65
CA ILE A 37 -1.29 22.05 -11.86
C ILE A 37 -0.68 23.40 -11.42
N PRO A 38 0.46 23.84 -11.99
CA PRO A 38 1.20 23.19 -13.08
C PRO A 38 2.00 21.97 -12.62
N ALA A 39 2.00 20.93 -13.44
CA ALA A 39 2.85 19.74 -13.24
C ALA A 39 4.24 19.97 -13.86
N THR A 40 5.26 19.34 -13.27
CA THR A 40 6.63 19.36 -13.81
C THR A 40 6.68 18.65 -15.18
N PRO A 41 7.13 19.30 -16.26
CA PRO A 41 7.21 18.70 -17.60
C PRO A 41 8.17 17.51 -17.67
N GLY A 42 7.94 16.59 -18.63
CA GLY A 42 8.87 15.50 -18.94
C GLY A 42 8.71 14.22 -18.11
N LEU A 43 7.89 14.25 -17.06
CA LEU A 43 7.60 13.07 -16.21
C LEU A 43 6.27 12.38 -16.57
N GLU A 44 5.54 12.88 -17.58
CA GLU A 44 4.22 12.39 -17.99
C GLU A 44 4.25 11.43 -19.21
N SER A 45 5.43 11.03 -19.70
CA SER A 45 5.52 10.17 -20.90
C SER A 45 5.28 8.70 -20.59
N SER A 46 4.38 8.05 -21.33
CA SER A 46 4.25 6.60 -21.35
C SER A 46 5.17 6.00 -22.42
N SER A 47 6.33 5.47 -22.03
CA SER A 47 7.12 4.56 -22.86
C SER A 47 6.75 3.10 -22.54
N THR A 48 6.97 2.20 -23.49
CA THR A 48 6.92 0.76 -23.22
C THR A 48 8.06 0.40 -22.28
N LEU A 49 7.74 -0.38 -21.25
CA LEU A 49 8.67 -0.80 -20.20
C LEU A 49 8.98 -2.28 -20.35
N GLN A 50 10.26 -2.63 -20.17
CA GLN A 50 10.67 -4.01 -19.94
C GLN A 50 10.73 -4.24 -18.43
N ILE A 51 10.02 -5.26 -17.94
CA ILE A 51 9.98 -5.58 -16.51
C ILE A 51 11.38 -5.95 -15.99
N GLU A 52 12.16 -6.65 -16.80
CA GLU A 52 13.54 -7.03 -16.49
C GLU A 52 14.39 -5.78 -16.23
N SER A 53 14.25 -4.73 -17.04
CA SER A 53 14.96 -3.45 -16.82
C SER A 53 14.54 -2.76 -15.52
N LEU A 54 13.24 -2.81 -15.16
CA LEU A 54 12.75 -2.28 -13.87
C LEU A 54 13.31 -3.07 -12.69
N TYR A 55 13.38 -4.40 -12.82
CA TYR A 55 13.96 -5.27 -11.81
C TYR A 55 15.48 -5.06 -11.68
N GLN A 56 16.21 -4.93 -12.77
CA GLN A 56 17.64 -4.60 -12.72
C GLN A 56 17.90 -3.24 -12.08
N LEU A 57 17.06 -2.24 -12.35
CA LEU A 57 17.13 -0.96 -11.65
C LEU A 57 16.83 -1.11 -10.15
N ALA A 58 15.83 -1.92 -9.79
CA ALA A 58 15.50 -2.23 -8.40
C ALA A 58 16.72 -2.78 -7.66
N ARG A 59 17.36 -3.79 -8.23
CA ARG A 59 18.53 -4.44 -7.63
C ARG A 59 19.68 -3.46 -7.42
N ARG A 60 20.03 -2.64 -8.41
CA ARG A 60 21.11 -1.65 -8.28
C ARG A 60 20.87 -0.63 -7.16
N ILE A 61 19.63 -0.17 -7.00
CA ILE A 61 19.27 0.79 -5.94
C ILE A 61 19.40 0.16 -4.55
N PHE A 62 18.99 -1.11 -4.39
CA PHE A 62 18.82 -1.75 -3.08
C PHE A 62 19.98 -2.65 -2.65
N GLU A 63 20.49 -3.49 -3.55
CA GLU A 63 21.57 -4.43 -3.27
C GLU A 63 22.92 -3.70 -3.27
N GLU A 64 23.14 -2.80 -4.25
CA GLU A 64 24.45 -2.19 -4.46
C GLU A 64 24.62 -0.85 -3.73
N ARG A 65 23.52 -0.30 -3.17
CA ARG A 65 23.46 1.06 -2.58
C ARG A 65 24.17 2.11 -3.46
N GLU A 66 24.21 1.89 -4.76
CA GLU A 66 24.88 2.81 -5.66
C GLU A 66 24.10 4.12 -5.62
N GLU A 67 24.80 5.22 -5.32
CA GLU A 67 24.36 6.53 -5.74
C GLU A 67 24.41 6.52 -7.27
N ILE A 68 23.32 6.09 -7.90
CA ILE A 68 23.20 6.08 -9.36
C ILE A 68 23.42 7.54 -9.81
N SER A 69 24.61 7.81 -10.34
CA SER A 69 24.95 9.11 -10.93
C SER A 69 24.24 9.19 -12.27
N VAL A 70 23.06 9.79 -12.27
CA VAL A 70 22.19 9.84 -13.43
C VAL A 70 22.68 10.90 -14.41
N GLN A 71 23.42 10.49 -15.43
CA GLN A 71 23.67 11.29 -16.63
C GLN A 71 22.61 11.08 -17.72
N ASP A 72 21.58 10.25 -17.48
CA ASP A 72 20.66 9.79 -18.53
C ASP A 72 19.18 10.02 -18.18
N ASP A 73 18.42 10.63 -19.11
CA ASP A 73 17.00 10.95 -18.94
C ASP A 73 16.13 9.69 -18.75
N GLU A 74 16.54 8.55 -19.31
CA GLU A 74 15.84 7.26 -19.14
C GLU A 74 15.87 6.75 -17.70
N ALA A 75 16.96 6.96 -16.97
CA ALA A 75 17.08 6.50 -15.59
C ALA A 75 16.15 7.30 -14.65
N LEU A 76 15.94 8.60 -14.91
CA LEU A 76 14.96 9.39 -14.19
C LEU A 76 13.53 8.96 -14.47
N GLN A 77 13.21 8.63 -15.73
CA GLN A 77 11.89 8.12 -16.08
C GLN A 77 11.61 6.79 -15.36
N LEU A 78 12.58 5.88 -15.36
CA LEU A 78 12.45 4.60 -14.65
C LEU A 78 12.36 4.79 -13.12
N GLN A 79 13.15 5.70 -12.55
CA GLN A 79 13.04 6.07 -11.14
C GLN A 79 11.70 6.75 -10.83
N SER A 80 11.12 7.50 -11.75
CA SER A 80 9.85 8.21 -11.51
C SER A 80 8.68 7.26 -11.26
N ILE A 81 8.74 6.08 -11.87
CA ILE A 81 7.77 4.97 -11.74
C ILE A 81 7.98 4.18 -10.45
N TYR A 82 9.14 4.38 -9.84
CA TYR A 82 9.61 3.72 -8.66
C TYR A 82 9.14 4.45 -7.40
N GLU A 83 8.53 3.72 -6.48
CA GLU A 83 8.22 4.22 -5.14
C GLU A 83 9.04 3.46 -4.12
N VAL A 84 9.61 4.18 -3.16
CA VAL A 84 10.25 3.58 -1.99
C VAL A 84 9.25 3.68 -0.84
N GLY A 85 8.70 2.54 -0.43
CA GLY A 85 7.84 2.45 0.74
C GLY A 85 8.65 2.48 2.03
N THR A 86 8.02 2.85 3.14
CA THR A 86 8.51 2.56 4.49
C THR A 86 7.48 1.63 5.13
N SER A 87 7.68 0.31 5.07
CA SER A 87 6.93 -0.65 5.88
C SER A 87 7.85 -1.22 6.96
N ALA A 88 7.30 -1.87 7.98
CA ALA A 88 8.06 -2.39 9.13
C ALA A 88 9.17 -3.40 8.75
N GLY A 89 9.09 -4.00 7.55
CA GLY A 89 10.14 -4.88 7.00
C GLY A 89 11.29 -4.17 6.28
N GLY A 90 11.26 -2.85 6.14
CA GLY A 90 12.27 -2.07 5.41
C GLY A 90 11.73 -1.34 4.18
N GLN A 91 12.66 -0.77 3.40
CA GLN A 91 12.33 -0.02 2.18
C GLN A 91 12.04 -0.99 1.03
N HIS A 92 10.83 -1.54 0.95
CA HIS A 92 10.56 -2.49 -0.12
C HIS A 92 10.45 -1.81 -1.50
N PRO A 93 11.23 -2.27 -2.49
CA PRO A 93 11.20 -1.78 -3.85
C PRO A 93 9.84 -2.05 -4.50
N LYS A 94 9.19 -0.99 -5.00
CA LYS A 94 7.94 -1.13 -5.75
C LYS A 94 7.88 -0.23 -6.98
N ALA A 95 7.20 -0.73 -8.01
CA ALA A 95 6.95 -0.01 -9.24
C ALA A 95 5.44 0.07 -9.52
N ILE A 96 4.99 1.22 -10.01
CA ILE A 96 3.62 1.43 -10.46
C ILE A 96 3.54 1.16 -11.96
N ILE A 97 3.00 0.01 -12.35
CA ILE A 97 2.94 -0.40 -13.75
C ILE A 97 1.50 -0.57 -14.23
N ALA A 98 1.31 -0.64 -15.53
CA ALA A 98 0.06 -1.03 -16.14
C ALA A 98 0.31 -2.06 -17.23
N ILE A 99 -0.53 -3.09 -17.28
CA ILE A 99 -0.38 -4.23 -18.18
C ILE A 99 -1.62 -4.33 -19.07
N ASN A 100 -1.42 -4.38 -20.38
CA ASN A 100 -2.47 -4.70 -21.33
C ASN A 100 -2.71 -6.21 -21.35
N LYS A 101 -3.95 -6.64 -21.06
CA LYS A 101 -4.27 -8.07 -20.95
C LYS A 101 -4.18 -8.84 -22.28
N THR A 102 -4.31 -8.15 -23.41
CA THR A 102 -4.33 -8.76 -24.74
C THR A 102 -2.96 -8.74 -25.41
N THR A 103 -2.28 -7.59 -25.37
CA THR A 103 -0.97 -7.45 -26.03
C THR A 103 0.20 -7.82 -25.13
N HIS A 104 -0.05 -7.96 -23.83
CA HIS A 104 0.99 -8.06 -22.80
C HIS A 104 1.95 -6.85 -22.78
N ASP A 105 1.57 -5.72 -23.40
CA ASP A 105 2.33 -4.47 -23.35
C ASP A 105 2.32 -3.91 -21.92
N ILE A 106 3.47 -3.43 -21.46
CA ILE A 106 3.70 -2.96 -20.10
C ILE A 106 4.17 -1.53 -20.15
N ARG A 107 3.52 -0.68 -19.36
CA ARG A 107 3.75 0.76 -19.35
C ARG A 107 3.77 1.29 -17.92
N SER A 108 4.18 2.56 -17.78
CA SER A 108 4.03 3.29 -16.53
C SER A 108 2.55 3.34 -16.13
N GLY A 109 2.24 2.90 -14.91
CA GLY A 109 0.90 2.98 -14.34
C GLY A 109 0.60 4.32 -13.64
N GLN A 110 1.49 5.30 -13.77
CA GLN A 110 1.31 6.63 -13.18
C GLN A 110 0.55 7.59 -14.10
N VAL A 111 0.44 7.27 -15.38
CA VAL A 111 -0.18 8.10 -16.42
C VAL A 111 -1.46 7.44 -16.94
N PRO A 112 -2.43 8.22 -17.44
CA PRO A 112 -3.59 7.66 -18.12
C PRO A 112 -3.17 6.87 -19.36
N LEU A 113 -3.77 5.69 -19.53
CA LEU A 113 -3.56 4.79 -20.66
C LEU A 113 -4.88 4.46 -21.35
N PRO A 114 -4.84 4.04 -22.63
CA PRO A 114 -6.03 3.59 -23.35
C PRO A 114 -6.76 2.42 -22.67
N GLU A 115 -7.95 2.12 -23.16
CA GLU A 115 -8.71 0.94 -22.72
C GLU A 115 -7.89 -0.36 -22.93
N GLY A 116 -8.11 -1.33 -22.05
CA GLY A 116 -7.43 -2.64 -22.08
C GLY A 116 -6.24 -2.76 -21.12
N TYR A 117 -5.78 -1.65 -20.52
CA TYR A 117 -4.78 -1.67 -19.46
C TYR A 117 -5.42 -1.85 -18.07
N THR A 118 -4.81 -2.70 -17.26
CA THR A 118 -5.07 -2.79 -15.82
C THR A 118 -3.86 -2.28 -15.06
N TYR A 119 -4.08 -1.53 -13.98
CA TYR A 119 -3.04 -0.84 -13.22
C TYR A 119 -2.66 -1.67 -12.00
N TYR A 120 -1.37 -1.75 -11.73
CA TYR A 120 -0.80 -2.61 -10.70
C TYR A 120 0.26 -1.89 -9.86
N ILE A 121 0.46 -2.40 -8.66
CA ILE A 121 1.68 -2.21 -7.88
C ILE A 121 2.46 -3.52 -7.98
N LEU A 122 3.70 -3.44 -8.45
CA LEU A 122 4.66 -4.54 -8.48
C LEU A 122 5.63 -4.36 -7.32
N LYS A 123 5.63 -5.30 -6.38
CA LYS A 123 6.59 -5.39 -5.27
C LYS A 123 7.66 -6.40 -5.62
N PHE A 124 8.92 -5.96 -5.64
CA PHE A 124 10.01 -6.83 -6.07
C PHE A 124 10.44 -7.77 -4.94
N ALA A 125 10.89 -8.97 -5.31
CA ALA A 125 11.58 -9.88 -4.41
C ALA A 125 12.85 -9.22 -3.87
N GLU A 126 13.21 -9.54 -2.63
CA GLU A 126 14.42 -9.03 -1.97
C GLU A 126 15.29 -10.16 -1.48
N GLY A 127 16.61 -9.99 -1.66
CA GLY A 127 17.61 -10.91 -1.15
C GLY A 127 17.35 -12.36 -1.54
N ASP A 128 18.03 -13.29 -0.86
CA ASP A 128 17.73 -14.72 -0.93
C ASP A 128 17.39 -15.31 0.45
N ASP A 129 17.46 -14.50 1.51
CA ASP A 129 17.36 -14.95 2.90
C ASP A 129 15.92 -15.18 3.36
N PHE A 130 14.95 -14.40 2.85
CA PHE A 130 13.54 -14.51 3.24
C PHE A 130 12.58 -14.28 2.07
N PRO A 131 11.61 -15.18 1.82
CA PRO A 131 10.68 -15.09 0.71
C PRO A 131 9.51 -14.14 1.02
N PHE A 132 9.79 -12.83 1.12
CA PHE A 132 8.80 -11.81 1.51
C PHE A 132 7.58 -11.77 0.60
N THR A 133 7.77 -11.79 -0.72
CA THR A 133 6.68 -11.71 -1.70
C THR A 133 5.80 -12.96 -1.70
N GLN A 134 6.38 -14.14 -1.50
CA GLN A 134 5.60 -15.38 -1.34
C GLN A 134 4.86 -15.41 0.01
N THR A 135 5.47 -14.89 1.07
CA THR A 135 4.80 -14.72 2.37
C THR A 135 3.61 -13.78 2.24
N GLU A 136 3.77 -12.65 1.56
CA GLU A 136 2.67 -11.72 1.27
C GLU A 136 1.56 -12.39 0.44
N MET A 137 1.92 -13.22 -0.56
CA MET A 137 0.95 -14.00 -1.33
C MET A 137 0.16 -14.98 -0.46
N ALA A 138 0.82 -15.67 0.47
CA ALA A 138 0.16 -16.56 1.41
C ALA A 138 -0.84 -15.80 2.29
N TYR A 139 -0.45 -14.65 2.83
CA TYR A 139 -1.33 -13.80 3.64
C TYR A 139 -2.53 -13.28 2.85
N TYR A 140 -2.32 -12.89 1.59
CA TYR A 140 -3.41 -12.49 0.69
C TYR A 140 -4.47 -13.61 0.52
N GLU A 141 -4.05 -14.86 0.34
CA GLU A 141 -5.01 -15.96 0.20
C GLU A 141 -5.74 -16.27 1.52
N ILE A 142 -5.02 -16.29 2.65
CA ILE A 142 -5.62 -16.52 3.98
C ILE A 142 -6.61 -15.39 4.31
N ALA A 143 -6.27 -14.14 4.03
CA ALA A 143 -7.14 -12.98 4.23
C ALA A 143 -8.44 -13.09 3.40
N LYS A 144 -8.32 -13.49 2.13
CA LYS A 144 -9.50 -13.72 1.28
C LYS A 144 -10.37 -14.85 1.80
N GLU A 145 -9.79 -15.94 2.27
CA GLU A 145 -10.54 -17.05 2.88
C GLU A 145 -11.28 -16.61 4.15
N ALA A 146 -10.63 -15.77 4.98
CA ALA A 146 -11.25 -15.13 6.13
C ALA A 146 -12.42 -14.19 5.73
N GLY A 147 -12.51 -13.79 4.47
CA GLY A 147 -13.54 -12.89 3.93
C GLY A 147 -13.18 -11.42 4.09
N ILE A 148 -11.90 -11.11 3.92
CA ILE A 148 -11.41 -9.75 3.75
C ILE A 148 -11.33 -9.47 2.25
N THR A 149 -11.90 -8.35 1.82
CA THR A 149 -11.83 -7.91 0.43
C THR A 149 -10.43 -7.39 0.13
N MET A 150 -9.75 -7.99 -0.85
CA MET A 150 -8.44 -7.55 -1.36
C MET A 150 -8.47 -7.47 -2.89
N MET A 151 -7.63 -6.61 -3.46
CA MET A 151 -7.49 -6.54 -4.92
C MET A 151 -6.85 -7.81 -5.47
N PRO A 152 -7.23 -8.24 -6.70
CA PRO A 152 -6.62 -9.39 -7.34
C PRO A 152 -5.09 -9.27 -7.33
N SER A 153 -4.45 -10.28 -6.74
CA SER A 153 -3.01 -10.33 -6.57
C SER A 153 -2.46 -11.69 -7.02
N ARG A 154 -1.23 -11.71 -7.52
CA ARG A 154 -0.54 -12.92 -7.97
C ARG A 154 0.98 -12.77 -7.90
N LEU A 155 1.68 -13.89 -7.85
CA LEU A 155 3.12 -13.92 -8.08
C LEU A 155 3.43 -13.91 -9.58
N ILE A 156 4.49 -13.19 -9.95
CA ILE A 156 5.09 -13.23 -11.29
C ILE A 156 6.57 -13.63 -11.18
N LEU A 157 7.07 -14.37 -12.16
CA LEU A 157 8.46 -14.83 -12.19
C LEU A 157 9.28 -13.89 -13.08
N ILE A 158 10.32 -13.27 -12.52
CA ILE A 158 11.26 -12.42 -13.26
C ILE A 158 12.67 -12.88 -12.88
N GLU A 159 13.47 -13.26 -13.86
CA GLU A 159 14.84 -13.76 -13.64
C GLU A 159 14.97 -14.84 -12.54
N GLY A 160 13.98 -15.73 -12.45
CA GLY A 160 13.98 -16.82 -11.47
C GLY A 160 13.52 -16.43 -10.05
N LYS A 161 13.18 -15.16 -9.78
CA LYS A 161 12.61 -14.71 -8.50
C LYS A 161 11.11 -14.44 -8.60
N HIS A 162 10.39 -14.67 -7.50
CA HIS A 162 8.95 -14.45 -7.42
C HIS A 162 8.64 -13.04 -6.90
N HIS A 163 7.91 -12.24 -7.67
CA HIS A 163 7.53 -10.87 -7.33
C HIS A 163 6.03 -10.80 -7.08
N PHE A 164 5.59 -9.94 -6.15
CA PHE A 164 4.17 -9.81 -5.82
C PHE A 164 3.54 -8.69 -6.64
N LEU A 165 2.51 -9.02 -7.40
CA LEU A 165 1.78 -8.09 -8.26
C LEU A 165 0.35 -7.95 -7.75
N THR A 166 -0.09 -6.73 -7.44
CA THR A 166 -1.44 -6.45 -6.95
C THR A 166 -2.14 -5.37 -7.77
N GLU A 167 -3.41 -5.57 -8.12
CA GLU A 167 -4.21 -4.57 -8.82
C GLU A 167 -4.45 -3.33 -7.95
N ARG A 168 -4.42 -2.15 -8.56
CA ARG A 168 -4.71 -0.89 -7.88
C ARG A 168 -6.20 -0.67 -7.74
N TYR A 169 -6.70 -0.54 -6.51
CA TYR A 169 -8.12 -0.21 -6.27
C TYR A 169 -8.47 1.24 -6.65
N ASP A 170 -7.48 2.14 -6.69
CA ASP A 170 -7.67 3.57 -6.98
C ASP A 170 -7.60 3.90 -8.48
N ARG A 171 -7.65 2.87 -9.34
CA ARG A 171 -7.65 2.95 -10.80
C ARG A 171 -8.67 1.96 -11.38
N ILE A 172 -9.84 2.46 -11.77
CA ILE A 172 -10.93 1.63 -12.33
C ILE A 172 -11.18 2.09 -13.76
N ASN A 173 -10.98 1.21 -14.75
CA ASN A 173 -11.16 1.52 -16.18
C ASN A 173 -10.36 2.76 -16.63
N GLY A 174 -9.15 2.96 -16.09
CA GLY A 174 -8.32 4.13 -16.38
C GLY A 174 -8.69 5.40 -15.59
N GLU A 175 -9.84 5.41 -14.94
CA GLU A 175 -10.28 6.52 -14.08
C GLU A 175 -9.67 6.43 -12.70
N LYS A 176 -9.37 7.59 -12.12
CA LYS A 176 -8.86 7.70 -10.75
C LYS A 176 -9.99 7.76 -9.75
N ILE A 177 -9.87 6.99 -8.67
CA ILE A 177 -10.81 7.04 -7.55
C ILE A 177 -10.19 7.84 -6.42
N HIS A 178 -10.96 8.75 -5.81
CA HIS A 178 -10.46 9.52 -4.67
C HIS A 178 -10.23 8.59 -3.49
N THR A 179 -9.05 8.66 -2.88
CA THR A 179 -8.71 7.89 -1.69
C THR A 179 -7.83 8.70 -0.75
N GLN A 180 -7.96 8.43 0.55
CA GLN A 180 -7.13 9.01 1.61
C GLN A 180 -6.86 7.95 2.70
N THR A 181 -5.65 7.96 3.24
CA THR A 181 -5.29 7.12 4.39
C THR A 181 -5.87 7.69 5.69
N LEU A 182 -5.99 6.87 6.73
CA LEU A 182 -6.30 7.36 8.07
C LEU A 182 -5.26 8.40 8.51
N ALA A 183 -3.98 8.23 8.16
CA ALA A 183 -2.93 9.20 8.43
C ALA A 183 -3.20 10.60 7.86
N ALA A 184 -3.93 10.71 6.74
CA ALA A 184 -4.33 11.99 6.17
C ALA A 184 -5.63 12.54 6.81
N MET A 185 -6.54 11.63 7.18
CA MET A 185 -7.87 11.99 7.72
C MET A 185 -7.84 12.30 9.22
N ASN A 186 -6.97 11.62 9.97
CA ASN A 186 -6.71 11.79 11.38
C ASN A 186 -5.23 11.44 11.68
N PRO A 187 -4.30 12.39 11.48
CA PRO A 187 -2.86 12.15 11.65
C PRO A 187 -2.45 11.75 13.06
N ASP A 188 -3.23 12.16 14.06
CA ASP A 188 -2.98 11.92 15.48
C ASP A 188 -3.60 10.61 15.98
N ALA A 189 -4.23 9.82 15.10
CA ALA A 189 -4.82 8.54 15.48
C ALA A 189 -3.75 7.57 15.98
N THR A 190 -4.05 6.91 17.09
CA THR A 190 -3.21 5.91 17.77
C THR A 190 -3.94 4.60 18.06
N SER A 191 -5.24 4.52 17.72
CA SER A 191 -6.12 3.44 18.13
C SER A 191 -7.12 3.01 17.04
N TYR A 192 -7.56 1.76 17.09
CA TYR A 192 -8.67 1.29 16.25
C TYR A 192 -9.98 2.01 16.60
N GLU A 193 -10.16 2.46 17.83
CA GLU A 193 -11.33 3.26 18.24
C GLU A 193 -11.42 4.56 17.43
N GLU A 194 -10.32 5.28 17.28
CA GLU A 194 -10.25 6.52 16.48
C GLU A 194 -10.41 6.24 14.97
N LEU A 195 -9.95 5.10 14.48
CA LEU A 195 -10.25 4.65 13.12
C LEU A 195 -11.77 4.47 12.93
N PHE A 196 -12.45 3.83 13.88
CA PHE A 196 -13.90 3.65 13.84
C PHE A 196 -14.67 4.96 14.07
N GLU A 197 -14.10 5.94 14.78
CA GLU A 197 -14.64 7.30 14.82
C GLU A 197 -14.64 7.96 13.44
N VAL A 198 -13.55 7.81 12.68
CA VAL A 198 -13.51 8.27 11.28
C VAL A 198 -14.55 7.54 10.45
N CYS A 199 -14.72 6.22 10.61
CA CYS A 199 -15.79 5.49 9.93
C CYS A 199 -17.18 6.07 10.21
N ARG A 200 -17.47 6.46 11.46
CA ARG A 200 -18.74 7.11 11.84
C ARG A 200 -18.89 8.48 11.18
N LYS A 201 -17.84 9.31 11.18
CA LYS A 201 -17.84 10.64 10.54
C LYS A 201 -18.08 10.55 9.03
N LEU A 202 -17.51 9.54 8.37
CA LEU A 202 -17.67 9.29 6.93
C LEU A 202 -18.96 8.52 6.60
N SER A 203 -19.76 8.13 7.59
CA SER A 203 -20.96 7.30 7.41
C SER A 203 -20.70 5.97 6.68
N ILE A 204 -19.56 5.33 6.97
CA ILE A 204 -19.19 4.02 6.40
C ILE A 204 -20.27 2.99 6.75
N PRO A 205 -20.74 2.16 5.79
CA PRO A 205 -21.75 1.14 6.04
C PRO A 205 -21.36 0.17 7.16
N ALA A 206 -22.35 -0.27 7.96
CA ALA A 206 -22.11 -1.20 9.08
C ALA A 206 -21.51 -2.55 8.64
N SER A 207 -21.81 -3.00 7.41
CA SER A 207 -21.19 -4.19 6.81
C SER A 207 -19.69 -4.01 6.59
N GLU A 208 -19.26 -2.83 6.15
CA GLU A 208 -17.85 -2.51 5.94
C GLU A 208 -17.13 -2.28 7.26
N GLN A 209 -17.76 -1.64 8.25
CA GLN A 209 -17.22 -1.58 9.61
C GLN A 209 -17.01 -2.99 10.21
N SER A 210 -17.90 -3.94 9.88
CA SER A 210 -17.72 -5.34 10.28
C SER A 210 -16.56 -6.03 9.55
N GLU A 211 -16.26 -5.65 8.31
CA GLU A 211 -15.05 -6.09 7.61
C GLU A 211 -13.79 -5.43 8.17
N LEU A 212 -13.84 -4.14 8.53
CA LEU A 212 -12.71 -3.46 9.18
C LEU A 212 -12.37 -4.09 10.52
N TYR A 213 -13.39 -4.47 11.32
CA TYR A 213 -13.21 -5.28 12.52
C TYR A 213 -12.56 -6.64 12.20
N ARG A 214 -12.95 -7.28 11.10
CA ARG A 214 -12.30 -8.53 10.65
C ARG A 214 -10.82 -8.33 10.32
N ARG A 215 -10.43 -7.21 9.71
CA ARG A 215 -9.03 -6.85 9.44
C ARG A 215 -8.25 -6.66 10.74
N MET A 216 -8.83 -6.00 11.74
CA MET A 216 -8.24 -5.87 13.08
C MET A 216 -7.97 -7.25 13.72
N VAL A 217 -8.98 -8.12 13.72
CA VAL A 217 -8.84 -9.49 14.24
C VAL A 217 -7.78 -10.27 13.45
N PHE A 218 -7.74 -10.11 12.13
CA PHE A 218 -6.74 -10.75 11.27
C PHE A 218 -5.32 -10.25 11.57
N ASN A 219 -5.13 -8.96 11.81
CA ASN A 219 -3.82 -8.43 12.18
C ASN A 219 -3.34 -9.02 13.52
N VAL A 220 -4.21 -9.09 14.52
CA VAL A 220 -3.89 -9.69 15.83
C VAL A 220 -3.55 -11.18 15.70
N MET A 221 -4.40 -11.96 15.03
CA MET A 221 -4.21 -13.41 14.95
C MET A 221 -3.12 -13.82 13.96
N GLY A 222 -2.93 -13.02 12.91
CA GLY A 222 -1.93 -13.22 11.88
C GLY A 222 -0.58 -12.60 12.23
N GLY A 223 -0.37 -12.08 13.44
CA GLY A 223 0.92 -11.50 13.83
C GLY A 223 1.37 -10.35 12.93
N ASN A 224 0.42 -9.55 12.45
CA ASN A 224 0.71 -8.30 11.73
C ASN A 224 0.67 -7.12 12.72
N VAL A 225 1.85 -6.72 13.19
CA VAL A 225 2.06 -5.60 14.13
C VAL A 225 2.31 -4.27 13.41
N ASP A 226 2.49 -4.29 12.08
CA ASP A 226 2.62 -3.12 11.20
C ASP A 226 1.26 -2.54 10.77
N ASP A 227 0.26 -2.62 11.64
CA ASP A 227 -1.09 -2.13 11.38
C ASP A 227 -1.25 -0.63 11.68
N HIS A 228 -0.33 0.18 11.14
CA HIS A 228 -0.29 1.62 11.39
C HIS A 228 -1.31 2.40 10.54
N ILE A 229 -1.55 3.66 10.90
CA ILE A 229 -2.54 4.57 10.28
C ILE A 229 -2.36 4.84 8.77
N LYS A 230 -1.24 4.45 8.15
CA LYS A 230 -1.09 4.52 6.68
C LYS A 230 -1.60 3.29 5.94
N ASN A 231 -1.90 2.19 6.64
CA ASN A 231 -2.38 0.92 6.07
C ASN A 231 -3.92 0.80 6.07
N PHE A 232 -4.61 1.85 6.54
CA PHE A 232 -6.05 1.97 6.47
C PHE A 232 -6.39 3.15 5.57
N SER A 233 -7.20 2.89 4.54
CA SER A 233 -7.66 3.92 3.61
C SER A 233 -9.17 3.89 3.42
N PHE A 234 -9.68 5.03 3.00
CA PHE A 234 -11.05 5.24 2.57
C PHE A 234 -11.05 5.67 1.11
N LEU A 235 -12.07 5.28 0.37
CA LEU A 235 -12.34 5.78 -0.97
C LEU A 235 -13.68 6.48 -1.03
N MET A 236 -13.79 7.47 -1.92
CA MET A 236 -15.03 8.21 -2.15
C MET A 236 -15.49 8.00 -3.59
N GLU A 237 -16.71 7.54 -3.74
CA GLU A 237 -17.38 7.45 -5.04
C GLU A 237 -17.76 8.84 -5.58
N ARG A 238 -18.08 8.91 -6.88
CA ARG A 238 -18.50 10.17 -7.54
C ARG A 238 -19.77 10.79 -6.92
N ASN A 239 -20.61 9.98 -6.27
CA ASN A 239 -21.80 10.44 -5.57
C ASN A 239 -21.51 10.99 -4.15
N GLY A 240 -20.25 10.98 -3.70
CA GLY A 240 -19.83 11.44 -2.37
C GLY A 240 -19.93 10.39 -1.27
N THR A 241 -20.35 9.16 -1.58
CA THR A 241 -20.41 8.06 -0.62
C THR A 241 -19.00 7.55 -0.33
N TRP A 242 -18.71 7.37 0.95
CA TRP A 242 -17.43 6.84 1.42
C TRP A 242 -17.52 5.35 1.71
N HIS A 243 -16.44 4.66 1.38
CA HIS A 243 -16.24 3.24 1.64
C HIS A 243 -14.84 3.01 2.24
N ILE A 244 -14.65 1.91 2.95
CA ILE A 244 -13.29 1.41 3.19
C ILE A 244 -12.70 0.92 1.86
N THR A 245 -11.40 1.08 1.65
CA THR A 245 -10.75 0.46 0.49
C THR A 245 -10.67 -1.06 0.67
N PRO A 246 -10.46 -1.85 -0.40
CA PRO A 246 -9.88 -3.19 -0.26
C PRO A 246 -8.64 -3.15 0.64
N ALA A 247 -8.41 -4.21 1.40
CA ALA A 247 -7.22 -4.33 2.25
C ALA A 247 -5.96 -4.50 1.38
N TYR A 248 -4.85 -4.01 1.90
CA TYR A 248 -3.51 -4.08 1.32
C TYR A 248 -2.49 -4.14 2.47
N ASP A 249 -1.24 -4.49 2.15
CA ASP A 249 -0.11 -4.54 3.10
C ASP A 249 -0.44 -5.35 4.39
N MET A 250 -1.12 -6.48 4.22
CA MET A 250 -1.38 -7.43 5.30
C MET A 250 -0.41 -8.61 5.17
N MET A 251 0.57 -8.69 6.06
CA MET A 251 1.60 -9.74 6.06
C MET A 251 2.06 -10.05 7.49
N PHE A 252 2.78 -11.16 7.66
CA PHE A 252 3.45 -11.46 8.92
C PHE A 252 4.57 -10.44 9.17
N THR A 253 4.50 -9.70 10.27
CA THR A 253 5.52 -8.69 10.63
C THR A 253 6.07 -8.87 12.04
N THR A 254 5.61 -9.88 12.78
CA THR A 254 6.14 -10.23 14.09
C THR A 254 7.57 -10.74 13.95
N ASN A 255 8.51 -10.10 14.65
CA ASN A 255 9.88 -10.56 14.78
C ASN A 255 9.97 -11.69 15.81
N LEU A 256 10.10 -12.93 15.34
CA LEU A 256 10.15 -14.13 16.19
C LEU A 256 11.40 -14.20 17.07
N ASP A 257 12.50 -13.58 16.63
CA ASP A 257 13.77 -13.50 17.38
C ASP A 257 13.88 -12.18 18.16
N GLY A 258 12.89 -11.30 18.03
CA GLY A 258 12.84 -9.97 18.62
C GLY A 258 12.37 -9.98 20.07
N ALA A 259 12.69 -8.90 20.78
CA ALA A 259 12.14 -8.67 22.09
C ALA A 259 10.62 -8.37 22.01
N ALA A 260 9.88 -8.67 23.07
CA ALA A 260 8.42 -8.47 23.08
C ALA A 260 7.97 -7.04 22.75
N TYR A 261 8.77 -6.02 23.10
CA TYR A 261 8.45 -4.62 22.79
C TYR A 261 8.54 -4.28 21.28
N GLU A 262 9.18 -5.12 20.48
CA GLU A 262 9.27 -4.98 19.01
C GLU A 262 8.00 -5.52 18.33
N ASN A 263 7.24 -6.35 19.03
CA ASN A 263 6.04 -7.05 18.55
C ASN A 263 4.76 -6.43 19.12
N VAL A 264 4.74 -5.10 19.26
CA VAL A 264 3.54 -4.36 19.67
C VAL A 264 2.82 -3.84 18.43
N HIS A 265 1.49 -3.96 18.42
CA HIS A 265 0.65 -3.37 17.40
C HIS A 265 0.87 -1.86 17.32
N SER A 266 0.89 -1.35 16.08
CA SER A 266 1.08 0.08 15.80
C SER A 266 -0.11 0.92 16.27
N MET A 267 -1.30 0.32 16.31
CA MET A 267 -2.52 0.94 16.81
C MET A 267 -3.09 0.13 17.97
N SER A 268 -3.48 0.79 19.06
CA SER A 268 -4.06 0.10 20.21
C SER A 268 -5.48 -0.41 19.93
N ILE A 269 -5.85 -1.50 20.62
CA ILE A 269 -7.18 -2.12 20.63
C ILE A 269 -7.60 -2.23 22.09
N ALA A 270 -8.74 -1.64 22.45
CA ALA A 270 -9.24 -1.63 23.83
C ALA A 270 -8.19 -1.12 24.86
N GLY A 271 -7.36 -0.16 24.44
CA GLY A 271 -6.30 0.43 25.27
C GLY A 271 -5.02 -0.42 25.40
N LYS A 272 -4.90 -1.52 24.66
CA LYS A 272 -3.73 -2.39 24.63
C LYS A 272 -3.08 -2.41 23.25
N ASN A 273 -1.77 -2.60 23.17
CA ASN A 273 -1.03 -2.81 21.92
C ASN A 273 -0.23 -4.12 21.92
N SER A 274 -0.24 -4.86 23.03
CA SER A 274 0.30 -6.21 23.15
C SER A 274 -0.69 -7.08 23.93
N ASP A 275 -0.47 -8.40 23.89
CA ASP A 275 -1.24 -9.37 24.69
C ASP A 275 -2.76 -9.22 24.50
N ILE A 276 -3.18 -8.96 23.26
CA ILE A 276 -4.59 -8.78 22.89
C ILE A 276 -5.30 -10.13 23.00
N THR A 277 -6.30 -10.20 23.86
CA THR A 277 -7.09 -11.41 24.10
C THR A 277 -8.39 -11.42 23.30
N GLU A 278 -9.04 -12.58 23.21
CA GLU A 278 -10.38 -12.66 22.61
C GLU A 278 -11.39 -11.77 23.35
N ASP A 279 -11.29 -11.63 24.67
CA ASP A 279 -12.16 -10.76 25.47
C ASP A 279 -12.00 -9.28 25.10
N ASP A 280 -10.77 -8.84 24.79
CA ASP A 280 -10.50 -7.48 24.32
C ASP A 280 -11.16 -7.23 22.95
N LEU A 281 -11.06 -8.20 22.02
CA LEU A 281 -11.69 -8.13 20.71
C LEU A 281 -13.23 -8.08 20.84
N LEU A 282 -13.81 -8.92 21.70
CA LEU A 282 -15.24 -8.92 21.98
C LEU A 282 -15.70 -7.63 22.68
N GLN A 283 -14.88 -7.05 23.55
CA GLN A 283 -15.16 -5.76 24.18
C GLN A 283 -15.18 -4.64 23.13
N PHE A 284 -14.16 -4.56 22.29
CA PHE A 284 -14.09 -3.59 21.18
C PHE A 284 -15.33 -3.70 20.30
N ALA A 285 -15.70 -4.92 19.93
CA ALA A 285 -16.89 -5.19 19.12
C ALA A 285 -18.18 -4.68 19.76
N ARG A 286 -18.38 -4.91 21.07
CA ARG A 286 -19.57 -4.41 21.79
C ARG A 286 -19.63 -2.88 21.79
N GLN A 287 -18.50 -2.22 22.02
CA GLN A 287 -18.41 -0.76 22.06
C GLN A 287 -18.65 -0.12 20.67
N ASN A 288 -18.31 -0.82 19.60
CA ASN A 288 -18.46 -0.35 18.22
C ASN A 288 -19.67 -0.96 17.47
N GLY A 289 -20.58 -1.66 18.17
CA GLY A 289 -21.82 -2.17 17.58
C GLY A 289 -21.66 -3.33 16.59
N ILE A 290 -20.59 -4.11 16.68
CA ILE A 290 -20.30 -5.24 15.79
C ILE A 290 -21.12 -6.47 16.21
N LYS A 291 -22.18 -6.80 15.44
CA LYS A 291 -23.15 -7.84 15.80
C LYS A 291 -22.64 -9.28 15.74
N ASN A 292 -21.72 -9.59 14.82
CA ASN A 292 -21.26 -10.96 14.54
C ASN A 292 -19.81 -11.22 14.98
N ALA A 293 -19.33 -10.50 15.99
CA ALA A 293 -17.92 -10.49 16.39
C ALA A 293 -17.35 -11.89 16.66
N LYS A 294 -18.06 -12.73 17.43
CA LYS A 294 -17.61 -14.10 17.72
C LYS A 294 -17.45 -14.95 16.47
N LYS A 295 -18.43 -14.89 15.55
CA LYS A 295 -18.34 -15.60 14.26
C LYS A 295 -17.20 -15.08 13.39
N ILE A 296 -16.91 -13.77 13.45
CA ILE A 296 -15.78 -13.18 12.74
C ILE A 296 -14.46 -13.71 13.33
N ILE A 297 -14.32 -13.72 14.65
CA ILE A 297 -13.15 -14.28 15.35
C ILE A 297 -12.94 -15.75 14.96
N GLU A 298 -13.98 -16.59 15.07
CA GLU A 298 -13.95 -18.00 14.69
C GLU A 298 -13.56 -18.19 13.21
N LYS A 299 -14.08 -17.33 12.32
CA LYS A 299 -13.78 -17.37 10.89
C LYS A 299 -12.38 -16.84 10.56
N VAL A 300 -11.79 -15.95 11.34
CA VAL A 300 -10.41 -15.51 11.12
C VAL A 300 -9.42 -16.51 11.70
N SER A 301 -9.80 -17.17 12.79
CA SER A 301 -9.00 -18.19 13.48
C SER A 301 -8.84 -19.50 12.69
N LEU A 302 -9.20 -19.52 11.38
CA LEU A 302 -9.43 -20.72 10.55
C LEU A 302 -8.62 -21.94 11.00
N ARG A 303 -9.35 -22.88 11.62
CA ARG A 303 -9.03 -24.30 11.83
C ARG A 303 -7.53 -24.63 11.89
N ARG A 304 -6.96 -24.51 13.09
CA ARG A 304 -5.91 -25.46 13.49
C ARG A 304 -6.41 -26.90 13.34
#